data_AF-A0A1X7NRS4-F1
#
_entry.id   AF-A0A1X7NRS4-F1
#
_cell.length_a   1.000
_cell.length_b   1.000
_cell.length_c   1.000
_cell.angle_alpha   90.00
_cell.angle_beta   90.00
_cell.angle_gamma   90.00
#
_symmetry.space_group_name_H-M   'P 1'
#
loop_
_entity.id
_entity.type
_entity.pdbx_description
1 polymer ?
#
loop_
_entity_poly.entity_id
_entity_poly.type
_entity_poly.pdbx_seq_one_letter_code
_entity_poly.pdbx_strand_id
1 'polypeptide(L)'
;MNNIYDTANKIEQELRETEAYSDLKSAFLTVKENPEANEVFQQFQEIQMKLQQKQMSGEEISEEEVQEAQEMALKSGENNLIKELMEAEQKLSTLIDDLNRIIMKPIQDIYQG
;
A
#
# COMPACT_ATOMS: atom_id res chain seq x y z
N MET A 1 7.03 -19.49 -27.78
CA MET A 1 6.02 -18.43 -27.52
C MET A 1 6.00 -18.25 -26.03
N ASN A 2 6.36 -17.07 -25.53
CA ASN A 2 6.17 -16.76 -24.11
C ASN A 2 4.68 -16.58 -23.88
N ASN A 3 4.14 -17.26 -22.87
CA ASN A 3 2.77 -17.06 -22.43
C ASN A 3 2.67 -15.67 -21.78
N ILE A 4 1.51 -15.01 -21.86
CA ILE A 4 1.29 -13.72 -21.17
C ILE A 4 1.55 -13.83 -19.66
N TYR A 5 1.31 -15.01 -19.08
CA TYR A 5 1.65 -15.29 -17.68
C TYR A 5 3.17 -15.33 -17.42
N ASP A 6 3.98 -15.77 -18.39
CA ASP A 6 5.45 -15.70 -18.26
C ASP A 6 5.92 -14.24 -18.25
N THR A 7 5.30 -13.40 -19.07
CA THR A 7 5.56 -11.94 -19.06
C THR A 7 5.12 -11.31 -17.75
N ALA A 8 3.94 -11.68 -17.21
CA ALA A 8 3.49 -11.19 -15.91
C ALA A 8 4.43 -11.59 -14.76
N ASN A 9 4.90 -12.85 -14.75
CA ASN A 9 5.88 -13.32 -13.77
C ASN A 9 7.23 -12.58 -13.92
N LYS A 10 7.64 -12.24 -15.15
CA LYS A 10 8.85 -11.45 -15.39
C LYS A 10 8.71 -10.02 -14.87
N ILE A 11 7.54 -9.39 -15.05
CA ILE A 11 7.25 -8.06 -14.47
C ILE A 11 7.32 -8.13 -12.94
N GLU A 12 6.75 -9.17 -12.34
CA GLU A 12 6.82 -9.38 -10.89
C GLU A 12 8.25 -9.51 -10.38
N GLN A 13 9.09 -10.30 -11.07
CA GLN A 13 10.50 -10.45 -10.72
C GLN A 13 11.25 -9.11 -10.85
N GLU A 14 11.08 -8.42 -11.98
CA GLU A 14 11.73 -7.13 -12.22
C GLU A 14 11.25 -6.06 -11.22
N LEU A 15 9.98 -6.07 -10.82
CA LEU A 15 9.44 -5.18 -9.79
C LEU A 15 10.18 -5.37 -8.45
N ARG A 16 10.48 -6.61 -8.06
CA ARG A 16 11.25 -6.91 -6.84
C ARG A 16 12.70 -6.43 -6.90
N GLU A 17 13.24 -6.23 -8.10
CA GLU A 17 14.60 -5.72 -8.31
C GLU A 17 14.64 -4.18 -8.34
N THR A 18 13.50 -3.50 -8.30
CA THR A 18 13.44 -2.03 -8.31
C THR A 18 13.88 -1.42 -6.99
N GLU A 19 14.44 -0.21 -7.07
CA GLU A 19 14.76 0.63 -5.91
C GLU A 19 13.52 0.88 -5.04
N ALA A 20 12.36 1.16 -5.64
CA ALA A 20 11.11 1.37 -4.92
C ALA A 20 10.71 0.18 -4.03
N TYR A 21 10.89 -1.06 -4.52
CA TYR A 21 10.63 -2.25 -3.70
C TYR A 21 11.68 -2.44 -2.60
N SER A 22 12.96 -2.20 -2.92
CA SER A 22 14.06 -2.26 -1.95
C SER A 22 13.86 -1.28 -0.79
N ASP A 23 13.49 -0.03 -1.12
CA ASP A 23 13.20 1.04 -0.17
C ASP A 23 12.04 0.65 0.75
N LEU A 24 10.93 0.18 0.17
CA LEU A 24 9.77 -0.28 0.93
C LEU A 24 10.14 -1.40 1.90
N LYS A 25 10.86 -2.41 1.40
CA LYS A 25 11.28 -3.55 2.23
C LYS A 25 12.16 -3.09 3.39
N SER A 26 13.08 -2.15 3.15
CA SER A 26 13.98 -1.63 4.17
C SER A 26 13.23 -0.82 5.22
N ALA A 27 12.39 0.13 4.79
CA ALA A 27 11.57 0.95 5.69
C ALA A 27 10.65 0.09 6.57
N PHE A 28 10.04 -0.95 5.98
CA PHE A 28 9.18 -1.89 6.72
C PHE A 28 9.96 -2.66 7.80
N LEU A 29 11.17 -3.13 7.49
CA LEU A 29 12.03 -3.79 8.47
C LEU A 29 12.43 -2.83 9.59
N THR A 30 12.81 -1.59 9.26
CA THR A 30 13.16 -0.56 10.24
C THR A 30 12.00 -0.25 11.19
N VAL A 31 10.77 -0.15 10.67
CA VAL A 31 9.56 0.01 11.50
C VAL A 31 9.38 -1.19 12.41
N LYS A 32 9.50 -2.43 11.90
CA LYS A 32 9.35 -3.64 12.70
C LYS A 32 10.38 -3.80 13.81
N GLU A 33 11.61 -3.35 13.58
CA GLU A 33 12.70 -3.43 14.56
C GLU A 33 12.61 -2.34 15.63
N ASN A 34 11.84 -1.28 15.39
CA ASN A 34 11.59 -0.22 16.36
C ASN A 34 10.28 -0.50 17.14
N PRO A 35 10.31 -0.73 18.47
CA PRO A 35 9.11 -1.09 19.23
C PRO A 35 7.99 -0.06 19.17
N GLU A 36 8.33 1.23 19.26
CA GLU A 36 7.35 2.33 19.25
C GLU A 36 6.70 2.47 17.87
N ALA A 37 7.50 2.47 16.80
CA ALA A 37 6.97 2.53 15.44
C ALA A 37 6.17 1.27 15.10
N ASN A 38 6.62 0.08 15.51
CA ASN A 38 5.89 -1.16 15.27
C ASN A 38 4.54 -1.17 16.01
N GLU A 39 4.45 -0.62 17.22
CA GLU A 39 3.17 -0.48 17.94
C GLU A 39 2.20 0.44 17.18
N VAL A 40 2.67 1.62 16.76
CA VAL A 40 1.91 2.58 15.95
C VAL A 40 1.45 1.93 14.64
N PHE A 41 2.33 1.19 13.97
CA PHE A 41 2.02 0.49 12.72
C PHE A 41 0.94 -0.60 12.92
N GLN A 42 1.05 -1.41 13.98
CA GLN A 42 0.06 -2.45 14.28
C GLN A 42 -1.32 -1.85 14.58
N GLN A 43 -1.38 -0.80 15.40
CA GLN A 43 -2.63 -0.09 15.70
C GLN A 43 -3.27 0.47 14.42
N PHE A 44 -2.47 1.04 13.52
CA PHE A 44 -2.95 1.51 12.23
C PHE A 44 -3.52 0.40 11.35
N GLN A 45 -2.84 -0.75 11.26
CA GLN A 45 -3.33 -1.91 10.51
C GLN A 45 -4.65 -2.46 11.08
N GLU A 46 -4.76 -2.55 12.40
CA GLU A 46 -5.97 -3.04 13.07
C GLU A 46 -7.17 -2.14 12.78
N ILE A 47 -6.99 -0.81 12.90
CA ILE A 47 -8.05 0.16 12.60
C ILE A 47 -8.45 0.08 11.13
N GLN A 48 -7.49 0.04 10.21
CA GLN A 48 -7.77 -0.12 8.77
C GLN A 48 -8.59 -1.38 8.48
N MET A 49 -8.18 -2.53 9.03
CA MET A 49 -8.88 -3.80 8.85
C MET A 49 -10.31 -3.75 9.42
N LYS A 50 -10.48 -3.20 10.62
CA LYS A 50 -11.78 -3.03 11.29
C LYS A 50 -12.72 -2.18 10.44
N LEU A 51 -12.25 -1.04 9.94
CA LEU A 51 -13.05 -0.15 9.09
C LEU A 51 -13.39 -0.81 7.75
N GLN A 52 -12.42 -1.47 7.10
CA GLN A 52 -12.65 -2.19 5.85
C GLN A 52 -13.67 -3.31 6.02
N GLN A 53 -13.58 -4.08 7.11
CA GLN A 53 -14.53 -5.15 7.41
C GLN A 53 -15.94 -4.61 7.59
N LYS A 54 -16.12 -3.51 8.32
CA LYS A 54 -17.43 -2.85 8.48
C LYS A 54 -17.99 -2.35 7.17
N GLN A 55 -17.16 -1.72 6.34
CA GLN A 55 -17.58 -1.27 5.02
C GLN A 55 -18.02 -2.46 4.13
N MET A 56 -17.33 -3.60 4.23
CA MET A 56 -17.71 -4.83 3.52
C MET A 56 -18.98 -5.49 4.08
N SER A 57 -19.19 -5.46 5.40
CA SER A 57 -20.40 -6.02 6.03
C SER A 57 -21.61 -5.09 5.91
N GLY A 58 -21.42 -3.84 5.47
CA GLY A 58 -22.46 -2.81 5.42
C GLY A 58 -22.83 -2.27 6.79
N GLU A 59 -21.99 -2.48 7.80
CA GLU A 59 -22.14 -1.89 9.12
C GLU A 59 -21.79 -0.41 9.11
N GLU A 60 -22.53 0.38 9.89
CA GLU A 60 -22.17 1.78 10.10
C GLU A 60 -20.85 1.89 10.87
N ILE A 61 -19.99 2.78 10.37
CA ILE A 61 -18.78 3.22 11.07
C ILE A 61 -19.22 4.29 12.06
N SER A 62 -18.96 4.09 13.34
CA SER A 62 -19.36 5.04 14.39
C SER A 62 -18.46 6.29 14.38
N GLU A 63 -18.94 7.39 14.96
CA GLU A 63 -18.12 8.60 15.13
C GLU A 63 -16.86 8.34 15.98
N GLU A 64 -16.95 7.46 16.98
CA GLU A 64 -15.83 7.04 17.82
C GLU A 64 -14.74 6.33 16.99
N GLU A 65 -15.13 5.45 16.07
CA GLU A 65 -14.20 4.75 15.18
C GLU A 65 -13.55 5.70 14.16
N VAL A 66 -14.31 6.70 13.69
CA VAL A 66 -13.76 7.77 12.85
C VAL A 66 -12.73 8.58 13.63
N GLN A 67 -13.00 8.90 14.90
CA GLN A 67 -12.06 9.61 15.77
C GLN A 67 -10.80 8.78 16.04
N GLU A 68 -10.93 7.50 16.38
CA GLU A 68 -9.79 6.58 16.54
C GLU A 68 -8.90 6.57 15.29
N ALA A 69 -9.50 6.49 14.10
CA ALA A 69 -8.77 6.50 12.85
C ALA A 69 -8.05 7.83 12.57
N GLN A 70 -8.66 8.96 12.92
CA GLN A 70 -8.04 10.28 12.78
C GLN A 70 -6.86 10.45 13.75
N GLU A 71 -7.01 10.06 15.01
CA GLU A 71 -5.92 10.11 15.99
C GLU A 71 -4.75 9.20 15.57
N MET A 72 -5.07 8.01 15.07
CA MET A 72 -4.05 7.09 14.56
C MET A 72 -3.32 7.68 13.36
N ALA A 73 -4.03 8.31 12.42
CA ALA A 73 -3.41 8.99 11.28
C ALA A 73 -2.47 10.12 11.73
N LEU A 74 -2.84 10.89 12.77
CA LEU A 74 -1.98 11.92 13.35
C LEU A 74 -0.72 11.32 13.98
N LYS A 75 -0.86 10.28 14.82
CA LYS A 75 0.28 9.59 15.45
C LYS A 75 1.24 9.00 14.42
N SER A 76 0.71 8.33 13.41
CA SER A 76 1.50 7.82 12.27
C SER A 76 2.23 8.96 11.55
N GLY A 77 1.57 10.12 11.42
CA GLY A 77 2.14 11.36 10.89
C GLY A 77 3.09 12.11 11.82
N GLU A 78 3.34 11.64 13.04
CA GLU A 78 4.38 12.20 13.93
C GLU A 78 5.62 11.31 13.97
N ASN A 79 5.47 10.00 13.74
CA ASN A 79 6.57 9.06 13.70
C ASN A 79 7.31 9.07 12.35
N ASN A 80 8.58 9.50 12.35
CA ASN A 80 9.37 9.59 11.10
C ASN A 80 9.58 8.24 10.40
N LEU A 81 9.71 7.14 11.14
CA LEU A 81 9.88 5.81 10.52
C LEU A 81 8.61 5.36 9.80
N ILE A 82 7.45 5.71 10.35
CA ILE A 82 6.16 5.45 9.71
C ILE A 82 5.99 6.33 8.46
N LYS A 83 6.38 7.60 8.51
CA LYS A 83 6.40 8.46 7.32
C LYS A 83 7.27 7.88 6.21
N GLU A 84 8.49 7.48 6.53
CA GLU A 84 9.41 6.87 5.55
C GLU A 84 8.82 5.61 4.94
N LEU A 85 8.16 4.77 5.75
CA LEU A 85 7.42 3.61 5.26
C LEU A 85 6.29 4.00 4.30
N MET A 86 5.45 4.97 4.68
CA MET A 86 4.33 5.44 3.85
C MET A 86 4.82 6.07 2.54
N GLU A 87 5.91 6.83 2.56
CA GLU A 87 6.53 7.41 1.36
C GLU A 87 7.06 6.30 0.43
N ALA A 88 7.71 5.28 0.97
CA ALA A 88 8.18 4.14 0.20
C ALA A 88 7.02 3.32 -0.41
N GLU A 89 5.94 3.11 0.34
CA GLU A 89 4.70 2.51 -0.18
C GLU A 89 4.12 3.33 -1.33
N GLN A 90 4.05 4.66 -1.19
CA GLN A 90 3.52 5.54 -2.24
C GLN A 90 4.35 5.49 -3.52
N LYS A 91 5.69 5.45 -3.41
CA LYS A 91 6.58 5.30 -4.56
C LYS A 91 6.33 3.99 -5.31
N LEU A 92 6.23 2.87 -4.59
CA LEU A 92 5.93 1.57 -5.19
C LEU A 92 4.53 1.54 -5.80
N SER A 93 3.53 2.13 -5.13
CA SER A 93 2.16 2.23 -5.63
C SER A 93 2.10 2.99 -6.95
N THR A 94 2.79 4.12 -7.05
CA THR A 94 2.87 4.93 -8.28
C THR A 94 3.47 4.12 -9.44
N LEU A 95 4.54 3.38 -9.18
CA LEU A 95 5.15 2.49 -10.17
C LEU A 95 4.16 1.40 -10.64
N ILE A 96 3.44 0.78 -9.71
CA ILE A 96 2.43 -0.25 -10.01
C ILE A 96 1.28 0.34 -10.83
N ASP A 97 0.81 1.54 -10.50
CA ASP A 97 -0.25 2.23 -11.23
C ASP A 97 0.15 2.55 -12.68
N ASP A 98 1.39 2.99 -12.89
CA ASP A 98 1.95 3.21 -14.23
C ASP A 98 1.99 1.90 -15.04
N LEU A 99 2.42 0.80 -14.42
CA LEU A 99 2.40 -0.53 -15.06
C LEU A 99 0.98 -0.97 -15.40
N ASN A 100 0.02 -0.80 -14.49
CA ASN A 100 -1.39 -1.12 -14.71
C ASN A 100 -1.96 -0.33 -15.89
N ARG A 101 -1.64 0.97 -15.99
CA ARG A 101 -2.07 1.81 -17.11
C ARG A 101 -1.54 1.29 -18.45
N ILE A 102 -0.29 0.85 -18.50
CA ILE A 102 0.31 0.25 -19.70
C ILE A 102 -0.42 -1.05 -20.07
N ILE A 103 -0.66 -1.92 -19.10
CA ILE A 103 -1.34 -3.22 -19.29
C ILE A 103 -2.77 -3.01 -19.79
N MET A 104 -3.48 -1.99 -19.30
CA MET A 104 -4.86 -1.70 -19.67
C MET A 104 -5.00 -0.91 -20.99
N LYS A 105 -3.91 -0.40 -21.55
CA LYS A 105 -3.94 0.42 -22.78
C LYS A 105 -4.70 -0.22 -23.95
N PRO A 106 -4.57 -1.53 -24.26
CA PRO A 106 -5.34 -2.15 -25.34
C PRO A 106 -6.86 -2.06 -25.15
N ILE A 107 -7.35 -2.04 -23.90
CA ILE A 107 -8.77 -1.85 -23.59
C ILE A 107 -9.16 -0.40 -23.87
N GLN A 108 -8.33 0.57 -23.45
CA GLN A 108 -8.57 1.99 -23.70
C GLN A 108 -8.64 2.29 -25.20
N ASP A 109 -7.74 1.70 -26.00
CA ASP A 109 -7.69 1.88 -27.45
C ASP A 109 -9.00 1.41 -28.14
N ILE A 110 -9.70 0.41 -27.59
CA ILE A 110 -10.99 -0.06 -28.12
C ILE A 110 -12.12 0.96 -27.88
N TYR A 111 -12.14 1.60 -26.72
CA TYR A 111 -13.20 2.56 -26.36
C TYR A 111 -12.92 3.99 -26.82
N GLN A 112 -11.69 4.29 -27.26
CA GLN A 112 -11.30 5.57 -27.85
C GLN A 112 -11.37 5.57 -29.38
N GLY A 113 -11.60 4.41 -30.02
CA GLY A 113 -11.92 4.29 -31.44
C GLY A 113 -13.42 4.35 -31.71
#